data_AF-A0A0B8PBC1-F1
#
_entry.id   AF-A0A0B8PBC1-F1
#
_cell.length_a   1.000
_cell.length_b   1.000
_cell.length_c   1.000
_cell.angle_alpha   90.00
_cell.angle_beta   90.00
_cell.angle_gamma   90.00
#
_symmetry.space_group_name_H-M   'P 1'
#
loop_
_entity.id
_entity.type
_entity.pdbx_description
1 polymer ?
#
loop_
_entity_poly.entity_id
_entity_poly.type
_entity_poly.pdbx_seq_one_letter_code
_entity_poly.pdbx_strand_id
1 'polypeptide(L)'
;MKASKTAIAVAISSVFLFGCDFDVGSENNDTTQPPEVTPPPSEVYSIENIYWDVQGGATALTTSGTSPYFFSNDEKGTRALNIYSEDTLNGGYTFKDYAYIATEEGKVAYDDKQCTYTVTDKALDMVCEQGGIETNYTGVEIEDQSVIDELENATDGKAATVAAVNAAISAAQDGDVIGLSSSGIFDSGVIELNKAVTLDGSSLAMITGDACIDITAPGAAVKNITFKNDNLAGCFGRESAGTSDNEAGAIVIGKIGKDQDPVLLENLTFDANLITEDDIGPKKASWLFSRGYFTLTDSEFLGLSGSFQNNAIRLNCSSDNGRFGSKIINNEFTINSGGSDVGGIKVGDSSGAVIKPSDDNLNCNVTIEGNTFNGYKTLLSADNTSDNRQTAIYAQPAAVNTASGKENILN
;
A
#
# COMPACT_ATOMS: atom_id res chain seq x y z
N MET A 1 -40.79 -0.76 -34.42
CA MET A 1 -40.94 -2.18 -34.82
C MET A 1 -39.67 -2.91 -34.42
N LYS A 2 -39.85 -3.90 -33.53
CA LYS A 2 -39.01 -5.07 -33.18
C LYS A 2 -37.54 -4.88 -32.76
N ALA A 3 -37.36 -5.26 -31.49
CA ALA A 3 -36.14 -5.55 -30.75
C ALA A 3 -35.32 -6.73 -31.32
N SER A 4 -34.06 -6.82 -30.89
CA SER A 4 -33.34 -8.08 -30.79
C SER A 4 -32.60 -8.10 -29.44
N LYS A 5 -33.08 -8.95 -28.53
CA LYS A 5 -32.40 -9.39 -27.31
C LYS A 5 -31.76 -10.72 -27.63
N THR A 6 -30.48 -10.89 -27.32
CA THR A 6 -29.79 -12.18 -27.39
C THR A 6 -29.85 -12.82 -26.00
N ALA A 7 -30.60 -13.92 -25.88
CA ALA A 7 -30.67 -14.75 -24.69
C ALA A 7 -29.71 -15.94 -24.84
N ILE A 8 -28.89 -16.18 -23.83
CA ILE A 8 -28.09 -17.40 -23.69
C ILE A 8 -28.93 -18.42 -22.93
N ALA A 9 -29.30 -19.51 -23.58
CA ALA A 9 -30.00 -20.64 -23.00
C ALA A 9 -28.99 -21.61 -22.40
N VAL A 10 -29.11 -21.90 -21.10
CA VAL A 10 -28.41 -22.99 -20.42
C VAL A 10 -29.37 -24.18 -20.32
N ALA A 11 -28.99 -25.30 -20.92
CA ALA A 11 -29.76 -26.53 -20.90
C ALA A 11 -29.48 -27.31 -19.61
N ILE A 12 -30.52 -27.52 -18.79
CA ILE A 12 -30.49 -28.45 -17.66
C ILE A 12 -31.11 -29.76 -18.16
N SER A 13 -30.31 -30.82 -18.27
CA SER A 13 -30.76 -32.15 -18.66
C SER A 13 -31.40 -32.86 -17.47
N SER A 14 -32.72 -32.99 -17.51
CA SER A 14 -33.49 -33.90 -16.66
C SER A 14 -33.52 -35.31 -17.28
N VAL A 15 -32.95 -36.29 -16.58
CA VAL A 15 -33.21 -37.72 -16.80
C VAL A 15 -33.74 -38.32 -15.50
N PHE A 16 -35.04 -38.53 -15.44
CA PHE A 16 -35.68 -39.47 -14.52
C PHE A 16 -36.76 -40.21 -15.31
N LEU A 17 -36.59 -41.52 -15.49
CA LEU A 17 -37.63 -42.40 -15.98
C LEU A 17 -37.52 -43.82 -15.41
N PHE A 18 -38.59 -44.16 -14.70
CA PHE A 18 -39.26 -45.45 -14.53
C PHE A 18 -38.71 -46.54 -13.59
N GLY A 19 -39.61 -47.02 -12.70
CA GLY A 19 -39.70 -48.44 -12.38
C GLY A 19 -40.44 -48.83 -11.10
N CYS A 20 -41.76 -48.98 -11.20
CA CYS A 20 -42.62 -50.03 -10.59
C CYS A 20 -42.82 -50.14 -9.05
N ASP A 21 -43.99 -49.67 -8.61
CA ASP A 21 -45.09 -50.40 -7.91
C ASP A 21 -44.81 -51.76 -7.21
N PHE A 22 -45.00 -51.83 -5.88
CA PHE A 22 -45.62 -52.97 -5.17
C PHE A 22 -46.03 -52.61 -3.71
N ASP A 23 -47.15 -53.18 -3.27
CA ASP A 23 -48.02 -52.81 -2.14
C ASP A 23 -47.87 -53.74 -0.89
N VAL A 24 -48.45 -53.27 0.23
CA VAL A 24 -48.92 -53.93 1.49
C VAL A 24 -47.94 -54.48 2.56
N GLY A 25 -47.83 -53.71 3.66
CA GLY A 25 -48.15 -54.04 5.08
C GLY A 25 -47.68 -55.33 5.78
N SER A 26 -47.08 -55.21 6.97
CA SER A 26 -47.72 -55.51 8.29
C SER A 26 -46.72 -55.57 9.47
N GLU A 27 -47.18 -55.08 10.63
CA GLU A 27 -46.83 -55.42 12.05
C GLU A 27 -45.71 -54.68 12.82
N ASN A 28 -46.16 -53.77 13.69
CA ASN A 28 -45.89 -53.68 15.14
C ASN A 28 -44.46 -53.82 15.66
N ASN A 29 -43.86 -52.68 16.07
CA ASN A 29 -43.60 -52.46 17.51
C ASN A 29 -43.37 -50.98 17.83
N ASP A 30 -44.16 -50.50 18.78
CA ASP A 30 -44.18 -49.14 19.30
C ASP A 30 -43.10 -48.98 20.38
N THR A 31 -42.18 -48.03 20.19
CA THR A 31 -41.55 -47.30 21.30
C THR A 31 -41.38 -45.85 20.87
N THR A 32 -42.30 -45.01 21.31
CA THR A 32 -42.30 -43.56 21.23
C THR A 32 -41.07 -42.97 21.93
N GLN A 33 -40.16 -42.39 21.17
CA GLN A 33 -39.20 -41.40 21.68
C GLN A 33 -39.92 -40.04 21.76
N PRO A 34 -39.72 -39.22 22.80
CA PRO A 34 -40.34 -37.88 22.84
C PRO A 34 -39.87 -37.10 21.62
N PRO A 35 -40.71 -36.23 21.02
CA PRO A 35 -40.24 -35.36 19.94
C PRO A 35 -39.10 -34.52 20.49
N GLU A 36 -37.90 -34.76 19.96
CA GLU A 36 -36.77 -33.86 20.14
C GLU A 36 -37.21 -32.55 19.50
N VAL A 37 -37.48 -31.54 20.33
CA VAL A 37 -37.75 -30.19 19.87
C VAL A 37 -36.39 -29.63 19.46
N THR A 38 -35.92 -29.98 18.26
CA THR A 38 -34.85 -29.22 17.64
C THR A 38 -35.42 -27.82 17.37
N PRO A 39 -34.88 -26.76 17.99
CA PRO A 39 -35.16 -25.42 17.52
C PRO A 39 -34.83 -25.41 16.02
N PRO A 40 -35.61 -24.71 15.17
CA PRO A 40 -35.15 -24.50 13.81
C PRO A 40 -33.73 -23.92 13.89
N PRO A 41 -32.78 -24.40 13.07
CA PRO A 41 -31.47 -23.77 13.02
C PRO A 41 -31.73 -22.28 12.77
N SER A 42 -31.36 -21.42 13.72
CA SER A 42 -31.30 -20.00 13.46
C SER A 42 -30.30 -19.84 12.33
N GLU A 43 -30.77 -19.47 11.15
CA GLU A 43 -29.89 -19.17 10.03
C GLU A 43 -29.00 -18.01 10.48
N VAL A 44 -27.75 -18.33 10.83
CA VAL A 44 -26.74 -17.33 11.14
C VAL A 44 -26.42 -16.66 9.82
N TYR A 45 -26.91 -15.44 9.65
CA TYR A 45 -26.66 -14.63 8.47
C TYR A 45 -25.21 -14.14 8.52
N SER A 46 -24.43 -14.37 7.46
CA SER A 46 -23.08 -13.82 7.38
C SER A 46 -23.16 -12.32 7.10
N ILE A 47 -22.33 -11.53 7.78
CA ILE A 47 -22.24 -10.07 7.61
C ILE A 47 -21.42 -9.67 6.37
N GLU A 48 -21.07 -10.63 5.50
CA GLU A 48 -20.06 -10.43 4.45
C GLU A 48 -20.61 -9.66 3.26
N ASN A 49 -20.00 -8.51 2.97
CA ASN A 49 -20.32 -7.59 1.88
C ASN A 49 -21.73 -6.99 1.99
N ILE A 50 -22.10 -6.54 3.20
CA ILE A 50 -23.41 -5.96 3.51
C ILE A 50 -23.26 -4.54 4.07
N TYR A 51 -24.15 -3.65 3.62
CA TYR A 51 -24.31 -2.30 4.15
C TYR A 51 -25.32 -2.26 5.30
N TRP A 52 -24.97 -1.60 6.39
CA TRP A 52 -25.78 -1.48 7.60
C TRP A 52 -26.00 -0.01 7.97
N ASP A 53 -27.24 0.37 8.27
CA ASP A 53 -27.53 1.62 8.97
C ASP A 53 -27.49 1.35 10.48
N VAL A 54 -26.37 1.71 11.13
CA VAL A 54 -26.13 1.40 12.55
C VAL A 54 -26.47 2.60 13.44
N GLN A 55 -27.24 2.34 14.48
CA GLN A 55 -27.68 3.28 15.51
C GLN A 55 -27.14 2.84 16.89
N GLY A 56 -26.48 3.75 17.62
CA GLY A 56 -26.03 3.48 19.00
C GLY A 56 -25.00 4.48 19.57
N GLY A 57 -25.12 4.78 20.88
CA GLY A 57 -24.16 5.57 21.69
C GLY A 57 -24.73 6.85 22.32
N ALA A 58 -25.07 6.82 23.62
CA ALA A 58 -25.62 7.98 24.35
C ALA A 58 -24.56 8.90 25.00
N THR A 59 -23.27 8.56 24.93
CA THR A 59 -22.21 9.36 25.56
C THR A 59 -20.88 9.20 24.82
N ALA A 60 -20.33 10.33 24.37
CA ALA A 60 -18.99 10.55 23.78
C ALA A 60 -18.77 10.26 22.28
N LEU A 61 -19.63 10.84 21.44
CA LEU A 61 -19.31 11.69 20.27
C LEU A 61 -20.65 11.91 19.58
N THR A 62 -21.09 13.17 19.45
CA THR A 62 -22.31 13.50 18.71
C THR A 62 -22.11 13.17 17.25
N THR A 63 -22.36 11.92 16.84
CA THR A 63 -22.72 11.55 15.48
C THR A 63 -24.22 11.33 15.46
N SER A 64 -24.97 12.44 15.59
CA SER A 64 -26.39 12.45 15.26
C SER A 64 -26.51 12.36 13.74
N GLY A 65 -26.49 11.14 13.21
CA GLY A 65 -26.62 10.87 11.79
C GLY A 65 -26.48 9.37 11.52
N THR A 66 -27.41 8.84 10.73
CA THR A 66 -27.40 7.52 10.10
C THR A 66 -26.21 7.43 9.16
N SER A 67 -25.04 7.02 9.66
CA SER A 67 -23.87 6.75 8.83
C SER A 67 -23.92 5.29 8.41
N PRO A 68 -23.96 4.97 7.10
CA PRO A 68 -23.87 3.60 6.65
C PRO A 68 -22.52 2.96 7.02
N TYR A 69 -22.53 1.66 7.27
CA TYR A 69 -21.36 0.83 7.58
C TYR A 69 -21.26 -0.31 6.56
N PHE A 70 -20.09 -0.56 5.98
CA PHE A 70 -19.87 -1.67 5.07
C PHE A 70 -18.86 -2.65 5.66
N PHE A 71 -19.28 -3.91 5.81
CA PHE A 71 -18.39 -5.00 6.19
C PHE A 71 -17.95 -5.73 4.93
N SER A 72 -16.70 -5.55 4.52
CA SER A 72 -16.12 -6.21 3.34
C SER A 72 -15.31 -7.44 3.75
N ASN A 73 -15.26 -8.44 2.87
CA ASN A 73 -14.37 -9.59 3.00
C ASN A 73 -13.46 -9.67 1.76
N ASP A 74 -12.14 -9.76 1.96
CA ASP A 74 -11.21 -10.01 0.86
C ASP A 74 -11.09 -11.52 0.54
N GLU A 75 -10.51 -11.85 -0.61
CA GLU A 75 -10.29 -13.25 -1.03
C GLU A 75 -9.36 -14.05 -0.08
N LYS A 76 -8.68 -13.36 0.84
CA LYS A 76 -7.77 -13.95 1.84
C LYS A 76 -8.42 -14.12 3.22
N GLY A 77 -9.69 -13.75 3.38
CA GLY A 77 -10.46 -13.84 4.62
C GLY A 77 -10.24 -12.69 5.60
N THR A 78 -9.58 -11.61 5.16
CA THR A 78 -9.45 -10.37 5.94
C THR A 78 -10.74 -9.58 5.81
N ARG A 79 -11.35 -9.23 6.95
CA ARG A 79 -12.59 -8.45 6.98
C ARG A 79 -12.30 -7.00 7.32
N ALA A 80 -12.72 -6.05 6.49
CA ALA A 80 -12.60 -4.61 6.74
C ALA A 80 -13.97 -3.98 7.00
N LEU A 81 -14.01 -2.89 7.79
CA LEU A 81 -15.22 -2.14 8.09
C LEU A 81 -15.06 -0.68 7.64
N ASN A 82 -15.86 -0.27 6.66
CA ASN A 82 -15.86 1.09 6.14
C ASN A 82 -17.05 1.87 6.71
N ILE A 83 -16.82 3.12 7.11
CA ILE A 83 -17.86 3.99 7.68
C ILE A 83 -18.07 5.16 6.73
N TYR A 84 -19.32 5.38 6.32
CA TYR A 84 -19.70 6.39 5.36
C TYR A 84 -20.31 7.61 6.05
N SER A 85 -19.94 8.78 5.56
CA SER A 85 -20.51 10.06 5.93
C SER A 85 -21.04 10.76 4.69
N GLU A 86 -22.24 11.29 4.77
CA GLU A 86 -22.85 12.06 3.68
C GLU A 86 -22.01 13.31 3.39
N ASP A 87 -21.65 13.48 2.12
CA ASP A 87 -21.04 14.69 1.58
C ASP A 87 -22.12 15.75 1.38
N THR A 88 -22.26 16.61 2.38
CA THR A 88 -23.22 17.73 2.38
C THR A 88 -23.02 18.75 1.24
N LEU A 89 -21.87 18.75 0.55
CA LEU A 89 -21.59 19.70 -0.54
C LEU A 89 -22.00 19.15 -1.91
N ASN A 90 -21.86 17.85 -2.13
CA ASN A 90 -22.10 17.22 -3.44
C ASN A 90 -23.30 16.26 -3.47
N GLY A 91 -23.93 15.98 -2.32
CA GLY A 91 -25.08 15.09 -2.23
C GLY A 91 -24.74 13.63 -2.51
N GLY A 92 -23.51 13.20 -2.18
CA GLY A 92 -23.06 11.81 -2.27
C GLY A 92 -22.50 11.32 -0.93
N TYR A 93 -21.78 10.19 -0.90
CA TYR A 93 -21.11 9.71 0.31
C TYR A 93 -19.59 9.83 0.21
N THR A 94 -18.95 10.08 1.34
CA THR A 94 -17.51 9.88 1.54
C THR A 94 -17.29 8.81 2.59
N PHE A 95 -16.22 8.02 2.48
CA PHE A 95 -15.90 7.03 3.51
C PHE A 95 -14.63 7.39 4.27
N LYS A 96 -14.57 6.97 5.52
CA LYS A 96 -13.32 6.90 6.28
C LYS A 96 -12.91 5.45 6.34
N ASP A 97 -11.78 5.16 5.71
CA ASP A 97 -11.15 3.85 5.81
C ASP A 97 -10.55 3.67 7.20
N TYR A 98 -10.92 2.55 7.81
CA TYR A 98 -10.26 2.05 8.99
C TYR A 98 -9.86 0.60 8.71
N ALA A 99 -8.56 0.33 8.74
CA ALA A 99 -8.05 -1.03 8.62
C ALA A 99 -8.35 -1.78 9.92
N TYR A 100 -9.50 -2.46 9.96
CA TYR A 100 -9.83 -3.40 11.02
C TYR A 100 -9.51 -4.82 10.57
N ILE A 101 -9.00 -5.64 11.48
CA ILE A 101 -8.73 -7.06 11.23
C ILE A 101 -9.69 -7.85 12.13
N ALA A 102 -10.74 -8.43 11.55
CA ALA A 102 -11.50 -9.46 12.25
C ALA A 102 -10.74 -10.78 12.13
N THR A 103 -10.28 -11.34 13.26
CA THR A 103 -9.56 -12.62 13.30
C THR A 103 -10.48 -13.83 13.49
N GLU A 104 -11.73 -13.60 13.94
CA GLU A 104 -12.73 -14.63 14.21
C GLU A 104 -14.15 -14.10 13.90
N GLU A 105 -15.05 -14.98 13.47
CA GLU A 105 -16.46 -14.65 13.26
C GLU A 105 -17.14 -14.24 14.57
N GLY A 106 -17.97 -13.19 14.51
CA GLY A 106 -18.66 -12.64 15.68
C GLY A 106 -17.81 -11.70 16.53
N LYS A 107 -16.56 -11.39 16.13
CA LYS A 107 -15.70 -10.40 16.79
C LYS A 107 -15.16 -9.38 15.79
N VAL A 108 -15.15 -8.11 16.19
CA VAL A 108 -14.54 -7.00 15.44
C VAL A 108 -13.83 -6.06 16.40
N ALA A 109 -12.66 -5.56 16.04
CA ALA A 109 -12.05 -4.45 16.76
C ALA A 109 -12.60 -3.14 16.17
N TYR A 110 -13.03 -2.20 17.00
CA TYR A 110 -13.58 -0.90 16.59
C TYR A 110 -13.12 0.16 17.59
N ASP A 111 -12.45 1.24 17.14
CA ASP A 111 -12.03 2.37 17.99
C ASP A 111 -11.25 1.95 19.27
N ASP A 112 -10.26 1.05 19.11
CA ASP A 112 -9.50 0.42 20.21
C ASP A 112 -10.36 -0.41 21.21
N LYS A 113 -11.60 -0.72 20.85
CA LYS A 113 -12.53 -1.58 21.60
C LYS A 113 -12.59 -2.95 20.94
N GLN A 114 -12.73 -4.00 21.75
CA GLN A 114 -13.14 -5.29 21.23
C GLN A 114 -14.66 -5.36 21.26
N CYS A 115 -15.24 -5.69 20.12
CA CYS A 115 -16.68 -5.82 19.97
C CYS A 115 -17.06 -7.24 19.59
N THR A 116 -18.20 -7.69 20.11
CA THR A 116 -18.88 -8.90 19.68
C THR A 116 -20.15 -8.53 18.93
N TYR A 117 -20.46 -9.24 17.85
CA TYR A 117 -21.67 -8.98 17.09
C TYR A 117 -22.46 -10.26 16.78
N THR A 118 -23.78 -10.10 16.64
CA THR A 118 -24.73 -11.12 16.22
C THR A 118 -25.63 -10.57 15.13
N VAL A 119 -25.95 -11.40 14.13
CA VAL A 119 -26.88 -11.03 13.05
C VAL A 119 -28.06 -11.99 13.07
N THR A 120 -29.27 -11.45 13.19
CA THR A 120 -30.53 -12.22 13.12
C THR A 120 -31.52 -11.47 12.26
N ASP A 121 -32.17 -12.13 11.30
CA ASP A 121 -33.21 -11.54 10.44
C ASP A 121 -32.81 -10.19 9.81
N LYS A 122 -31.58 -10.09 9.30
CA LYS A 122 -31.03 -8.85 8.70
C LYS A 122 -30.97 -7.65 9.68
N ALA A 123 -30.89 -7.94 10.98
CA ALA A 123 -30.57 -6.99 12.02
C ALA A 123 -29.23 -7.34 12.65
N LEU A 124 -28.37 -6.33 12.84
CA LEU A 124 -27.08 -6.42 13.51
C LEU A 124 -27.24 -5.96 14.96
N ASP A 125 -26.79 -6.76 15.91
CA ASP A 125 -26.58 -6.35 17.30
C ASP A 125 -25.08 -6.44 17.60
N MET A 126 -24.47 -5.35 18.07
CA MET A 126 -23.04 -5.28 18.36
C MET A 126 -22.78 -4.65 19.72
N VAL A 127 -21.93 -5.28 20.51
CA VAL A 127 -21.53 -4.84 21.86
C VAL A 127 -20.02 -4.63 21.88
N CYS A 128 -19.57 -3.43 22.26
CA CYS A 128 -18.16 -3.06 22.35
C CYS A 128 -17.77 -2.78 23.80
N GLU A 129 -16.63 -3.30 24.27
CA GLU A 129 -16.12 -3.04 25.62
C GLU A 129 -14.79 -2.28 25.59
N GLN A 130 -14.68 -1.22 26.40
CA GLN A 130 -13.42 -0.54 26.66
C GLN A 130 -13.31 -0.14 28.13
N GLY A 131 -12.25 -0.58 28.81
CA GLY A 131 -12.04 -0.23 30.22
C GLY A 131 -13.19 -0.64 31.16
N GLY A 132 -13.92 -1.70 30.82
CA GLY A 132 -15.09 -2.18 31.58
C GLY A 132 -16.40 -1.42 31.31
N ILE A 133 -16.45 -0.56 30.29
CA ILE A 133 -17.66 0.14 29.86
C ILE A 133 -18.17 -0.51 28.56
N GLU A 134 -19.38 -1.06 28.62
CA GLU A 134 -20.08 -1.63 27.47
C GLU A 134 -20.84 -0.55 26.69
N THR A 135 -20.71 -0.57 25.37
CA THR A 135 -21.48 0.25 24.42
C THR A 135 -22.20 -0.66 23.44
N ASN A 136 -23.52 -0.47 23.31
CA ASN A 136 -24.36 -1.26 22.40
C ASN A 136 -24.67 -0.47 21.12
N TYR A 137 -24.67 -1.18 20.01
CA TYR A 137 -24.99 -0.72 18.67
C TYR A 137 -25.99 -1.69 18.05
N THR A 138 -26.94 -1.17 17.29
CA THR A 138 -27.92 -1.97 16.52
C THR A 138 -27.94 -1.48 15.09
N GLY A 139 -28.02 -2.35 14.09
CA GLY A 139 -28.07 -1.97 12.69
C GLY A 139 -29.15 -2.69 11.91
N VAL A 140 -29.65 -2.05 10.84
CA VAL A 140 -30.54 -2.67 9.86
C VAL A 140 -29.85 -2.70 8.51
N GLU A 141 -29.97 -3.82 7.79
CA GLU A 141 -29.43 -3.95 6.44
C GLU A 141 -30.03 -2.90 5.50
N ILE A 142 -29.17 -2.22 4.73
CA ILE A 142 -29.58 -1.29 3.69
C ILE A 142 -29.91 -2.09 2.43
N GLU A 143 -31.19 -2.09 2.03
CA GLU A 143 -31.67 -2.79 0.82
C GLU A 143 -31.98 -1.84 -0.35
N ASP A 144 -31.90 -0.52 -0.14
CA ASP A 144 -32.17 0.45 -1.19
C ASP A 144 -31.01 0.48 -2.19
N GLN A 145 -31.24 -0.10 -3.38
CA GLN A 145 -30.22 -0.20 -4.42
C GLN A 145 -29.64 1.16 -4.84
N SER A 146 -30.41 2.26 -4.78
CA SER A 146 -29.87 3.58 -5.13
C SER A 146 -28.88 4.08 -4.09
N VAL A 147 -29.15 3.81 -2.81
CA VAL A 147 -28.24 4.13 -1.70
C VAL A 147 -27.02 3.22 -1.75
N ILE A 148 -27.20 1.93 -2.04
CA ILE A 148 -26.10 0.97 -2.24
C ILE A 148 -25.20 1.45 -3.39
N ASP A 149 -25.76 1.80 -4.55
CA ASP A 149 -24.99 2.30 -5.69
C ASP A 149 -24.20 3.56 -5.32
N GLU A 150 -24.78 4.50 -4.55
CA GLU A 150 -24.08 5.70 -4.08
C GLU A 150 -22.96 5.37 -3.06
N LEU A 151 -23.18 4.40 -2.18
CA LEU A 151 -22.18 3.93 -1.21
C LEU A 151 -21.04 3.15 -1.87
N GLU A 152 -21.33 2.35 -2.88
CA GLU A 152 -20.33 1.65 -3.70
C GLU A 152 -19.47 2.64 -4.50
N ASN A 153 -20.04 3.80 -4.86
CA ASN A 153 -19.33 4.87 -5.57
C ASN A 153 -18.77 5.97 -4.64
N ALA A 154 -18.89 5.82 -3.32
CA ALA A 154 -18.34 6.77 -2.37
C ALA A 154 -16.81 6.84 -2.49
N THR A 155 -16.25 7.99 -2.16
CA THR A 155 -14.78 8.20 -2.19
C THR A 155 -14.29 8.58 -0.79
N ASP A 156 -13.02 8.37 -0.49
CA ASP A 156 -12.43 8.86 0.76
C ASP A 156 -12.08 10.36 0.74
N GLY A 157 -12.56 11.09 -0.29
CA GLY A 157 -12.25 12.49 -0.53
C GLY A 157 -10.79 12.75 -0.91
N LYS A 158 -9.99 11.70 -1.13
CA LYS A 158 -8.57 11.80 -1.51
C LYS A 158 -8.41 11.63 -3.02
N ALA A 159 -7.24 12.00 -3.52
CA ALA A 159 -6.94 11.84 -4.93
C ALA A 159 -6.79 10.35 -5.27
N ALA A 160 -7.54 9.86 -6.26
CA ALA A 160 -7.60 8.44 -6.64
C ALA A 160 -6.89 8.12 -7.97
N THR A 161 -6.27 9.10 -8.63
CA THR A 161 -5.51 8.92 -9.87
C THR A 161 -4.32 9.87 -9.90
N VAL A 162 -3.29 9.56 -10.70
CA VAL A 162 -2.13 10.46 -10.91
C VAL A 162 -2.57 11.85 -11.37
N ALA A 163 -3.55 11.94 -12.27
CA ALA A 163 -4.09 13.23 -12.73
C ALA A 163 -4.76 14.02 -11.61
N ALA A 164 -5.53 13.36 -10.74
CA ALA A 164 -6.16 14.00 -9.58
C ALA A 164 -5.11 14.46 -8.56
N VAL A 165 -4.05 13.68 -8.33
CA VAL A 165 -2.93 14.07 -7.46
C VAL A 165 -2.25 15.33 -8.02
N ASN A 166 -1.91 15.36 -9.30
CA ASN A 166 -1.28 16.53 -9.93
C ASN A 166 -2.18 17.78 -9.89
N ALA A 167 -3.50 17.61 -10.04
CA ALA A 167 -4.45 18.70 -9.87
C ALA A 167 -4.48 19.22 -8.41
N ALA A 168 -4.44 18.32 -7.42
CA ALA A 168 -4.35 18.67 -6.02
C ALA A 168 -3.04 19.42 -5.69
N ILE A 169 -1.89 18.95 -6.20
CA ILE A 169 -0.59 19.63 -6.08
C ILE A 169 -0.69 21.04 -6.67
N SER A 170 -1.29 21.18 -7.85
CA SER A 170 -1.46 22.47 -8.51
C SER A 170 -2.30 23.46 -7.70
N ALA A 171 -3.30 22.99 -6.95
CA ALA A 171 -4.17 23.81 -6.10
C ALA A 171 -3.58 24.11 -4.70
N ALA A 172 -2.69 23.24 -4.20
CA ALA A 172 -2.12 23.33 -2.86
C ALA A 172 -1.17 24.52 -2.65
N GLN A 173 -0.98 24.91 -1.40
CA GLN A 173 0.05 25.82 -0.91
C GLN A 173 1.22 25.03 -0.28
N ASP A 174 2.38 25.67 -0.14
CA ASP A 174 3.51 25.05 0.55
C ASP A 174 3.13 24.67 1.99
N GLY A 175 3.50 23.46 2.40
CA GLY A 175 3.17 22.87 3.70
C GLY A 175 1.87 22.05 3.71
N ASP A 176 1.06 22.09 2.65
CA ASP A 176 -0.18 21.30 2.58
C ASP A 176 0.10 19.79 2.50
N VAL A 177 -0.88 18.99 2.94
CA VAL A 177 -0.89 17.53 2.83
C VAL A 177 -1.93 17.10 1.80
N ILE A 178 -1.51 16.29 0.84
CA ILE A 178 -2.34 15.70 -0.21
C ILE A 178 -2.45 14.21 0.08
N GLY A 179 -3.66 13.79 0.44
CA GLY A 179 -3.97 12.38 0.66
C GLY A 179 -4.10 11.63 -0.66
N LEU A 180 -3.55 10.42 -0.70
CA LEU A 180 -3.79 9.45 -1.76
C LEU A 180 -4.85 8.45 -1.29
N SER A 181 -5.80 8.14 -2.18
CA SER A 181 -6.88 7.22 -1.88
C SER A 181 -6.38 5.78 -1.78
N SER A 182 -6.89 5.01 -0.82
CA SER A 182 -6.60 3.57 -0.67
C SER A 182 -7.13 2.74 -1.85
N SER A 183 -8.26 3.16 -2.44
CA SER A 183 -8.86 2.58 -3.64
C SER A 183 -8.38 3.24 -4.92
N GLY A 184 -7.37 4.12 -4.84
CA GLY A 184 -6.83 4.84 -5.97
C GLY A 184 -6.10 3.93 -6.96
N ILE A 185 -6.19 4.29 -8.25
CA ILE A 185 -5.48 3.63 -9.35
C ILE A 185 -4.29 4.52 -9.72
N PHE A 186 -3.11 4.13 -9.26
CA PHE A 186 -1.84 4.80 -9.53
C PHE A 186 -0.91 3.86 -10.29
N ASP A 187 -1.36 3.39 -11.46
CA ASP A 187 -0.67 2.40 -12.29
C ASP A 187 0.10 3.01 -13.47
N SER A 188 -0.18 4.26 -13.81
CA SER A 188 0.48 4.93 -14.93
C SER A 188 0.64 6.44 -14.79
N GLY A 189 1.72 6.96 -15.38
CA GLY A 189 2.01 8.40 -15.47
C GLY A 189 2.98 8.94 -14.43
N VAL A 190 3.16 10.26 -14.39
CA VAL A 190 4.13 10.92 -13.52
C VAL A 190 3.39 11.84 -12.54
N ILE A 191 3.61 11.62 -11.25
CA ILE A 191 3.23 12.57 -10.20
C ILE A 191 4.34 13.64 -10.12
N GLU A 192 4.01 14.86 -10.50
CA GLU A 192 4.96 15.98 -10.54
C GLU A 192 4.94 16.71 -9.19
N LEU A 193 5.83 16.31 -8.28
CA LEU A 193 5.94 16.91 -6.95
C LEU A 193 6.83 18.16 -7.01
N ASN A 194 6.25 19.23 -7.55
CA ASN A 194 6.88 20.51 -7.86
C ASN A 194 6.56 21.63 -6.87
N LYS A 195 5.94 21.29 -5.73
CA LYS A 195 5.71 22.19 -4.58
C LYS A 195 6.17 21.54 -3.28
N ALA A 196 6.43 22.34 -2.25
CA ALA A 196 6.82 21.87 -0.93
C ALA A 196 5.59 21.34 -0.15
N VAL A 197 4.96 20.30 -0.69
CA VAL A 197 3.77 19.63 -0.11
C VAL A 197 4.11 18.21 0.30
N THR A 198 3.27 17.62 1.14
CA THR A 198 3.39 16.21 1.55
C THR A 198 2.40 15.34 0.79
N LEU A 199 2.88 14.31 0.11
CA LEU A 199 2.04 13.21 -0.36
C LEU A 199 1.94 12.15 0.75
N ASP A 200 0.73 11.80 1.15
CA ASP A 200 0.47 10.84 2.23
C ASP A 200 -0.48 9.74 1.77
N GLY A 201 0.03 8.50 1.72
CA GLY A 201 -0.76 7.31 1.38
C GLY A 201 -1.50 6.68 2.56
N SER A 202 -1.31 7.20 3.78
CA SER A 202 -1.89 6.64 5.01
C SER A 202 -1.63 5.14 5.21
N SER A 203 -0.56 4.62 4.61
CA SER A 203 -0.15 3.20 4.59
C SER A 203 -1.09 2.28 3.83
N LEU A 204 -2.01 2.85 3.03
CA LEU A 204 -3.03 2.13 2.29
C LEU A 204 -2.93 2.37 0.78
N ALA A 205 -2.38 3.50 0.34
CA ALA A 205 -2.19 3.78 -1.07
C ALA A 205 -1.03 2.96 -1.68
N MET A 206 -1.27 2.45 -2.88
CA MET A 206 -0.31 1.64 -3.63
C MET A 206 -0.04 2.23 -5.02
N ILE A 207 1.24 2.46 -5.33
CA ILE A 207 1.70 2.85 -6.67
C ILE A 207 2.19 1.61 -7.39
N THR A 208 1.66 1.35 -8.58
CA THR A 208 1.93 0.15 -9.37
C THR A 208 2.28 0.52 -10.82
N GLY A 209 2.48 -0.49 -11.67
CA GLY A 209 2.68 -0.24 -13.10
C GLY A 209 3.94 0.58 -13.37
N ASP A 210 3.82 1.54 -14.30
CA ASP A 210 4.88 2.50 -14.64
C ASP A 210 4.73 3.86 -13.96
N ALA A 211 3.76 4.01 -13.05
CA ALA A 211 3.56 5.25 -12.31
C ALA A 211 4.75 5.60 -11.42
N CYS A 212 5.09 6.89 -11.34
CA CYS A 212 6.24 7.32 -10.56
C CYS A 212 6.06 8.73 -9.98
N ILE A 213 7.01 9.13 -9.12
CA ILE A 213 7.07 10.47 -8.53
C ILE A 213 8.36 11.17 -8.99
N ASP A 214 8.21 12.32 -9.66
CA ASP A 214 9.32 13.23 -10.01
C ASP A 214 9.32 14.43 -9.06
N ILE A 215 10.32 14.51 -8.19
CA ILE A 215 10.41 15.52 -7.13
C ILE A 215 11.37 16.63 -7.55
N THR A 216 10.82 17.83 -7.69
CA THR A 216 11.54 19.04 -8.15
C THR A 216 11.41 20.22 -7.21
N ALA A 217 10.71 20.07 -6.08
CA ALA A 217 10.65 21.08 -5.01
C ALA A 217 11.45 20.67 -3.76
N PRO A 218 12.33 21.54 -3.23
CA PRO A 218 12.92 21.34 -1.90
C PRO A 218 11.82 21.37 -0.83
N GLY A 219 12.01 20.63 0.27
CA GLY A 219 11.03 20.52 1.35
C GLY A 219 9.77 19.70 1.04
N ALA A 220 9.65 19.15 -0.18
CA ALA A 220 8.58 18.22 -0.50
C ALA A 220 8.73 16.91 0.28
N ALA A 221 7.60 16.25 0.57
CA ALA A 221 7.58 15.01 1.34
C ALA A 221 6.73 13.92 0.70
N VAL A 222 7.13 12.66 0.89
CA VAL A 222 6.39 11.47 0.48
C VAL A 222 6.40 10.51 1.65
N LYS A 223 5.22 10.09 2.12
CA LYS A 223 5.13 9.19 3.27
C LYS A 223 3.99 8.18 3.19
N ASN A 224 4.17 7.05 3.89
CA ASN A 224 3.15 6.03 4.09
C ASN A 224 2.59 5.46 2.77
N ILE A 225 3.45 5.18 1.78
CA ILE A 225 3.03 4.68 0.45
C ILE A 225 3.78 3.38 0.15
N THR A 226 3.04 2.42 -0.42
CA THR A 226 3.63 1.19 -0.98
C THR A 226 3.87 1.35 -2.48
N PHE A 227 5.07 1.01 -2.95
CA PHE A 227 5.46 0.93 -4.35
C PHE A 227 5.58 -0.55 -4.75
N LYS A 228 4.78 -0.96 -5.73
CA LYS A 228 4.78 -2.29 -6.39
C LYS A 228 4.83 -2.12 -7.90
N ASN A 229 5.72 -1.24 -8.34
CA ASN A 229 5.97 -1.01 -9.76
C ASN A 229 6.48 -2.29 -10.43
N ASP A 230 5.92 -2.61 -11.58
CA ASP A 230 6.41 -3.63 -12.50
C ASP A 230 7.12 -2.99 -13.71
N ASN A 231 7.36 -1.67 -13.68
CA ASN A 231 8.18 -0.98 -14.65
C ASN A 231 8.82 0.27 -14.02
N LEU A 232 10.14 0.24 -13.83
CA LEU A 232 10.91 1.37 -13.29
C LEU A 232 11.53 2.26 -14.37
N ALA A 233 11.35 1.89 -15.64
CA ALA A 233 11.86 2.64 -16.76
C ALA A 233 10.91 3.75 -17.23
N GLY A 234 9.74 3.94 -16.61
CA GLY A 234 8.78 4.98 -17.00
C GLY A 234 9.19 6.39 -16.56
N CYS A 235 9.79 6.50 -15.37
CA CYS A 235 10.19 7.78 -14.78
C CYS A 235 11.62 8.16 -15.18
N PHE A 236 11.76 9.19 -15.99
CA PHE A 236 13.05 9.86 -16.20
C PHE A 236 12.85 11.31 -15.79
N GLY A 237 13.67 11.81 -14.86
CA GLY A 237 13.49 13.17 -14.33
C GLY A 237 13.46 14.18 -15.45
N ARG A 238 12.29 14.77 -15.71
CA ARG A 238 12.12 15.72 -16.80
C ARG A 238 12.79 17.01 -16.33
N GLU A 239 13.85 17.40 -17.02
CA GLU A 239 14.69 18.59 -16.80
C GLU A 239 15.65 18.62 -15.59
N SER A 240 15.42 17.86 -14.50
CA SER A 240 16.25 17.93 -13.28
C SER A 240 17.18 16.73 -13.04
N ALA A 241 16.84 15.56 -13.58
CA ALA A 241 17.77 14.43 -13.74
C ALA A 241 18.33 14.48 -15.17
N GLY A 242 19.55 14.01 -15.37
CA GLY A 242 20.27 14.17 -16.63
C GLY A 242 19.61 13.41 -17.78
N THR A 243 20.09 13.69 -18.98
CA THR A 243 19.67 12.97 -20.20
C THR A 243 20.24 11.54 -20.28
N SER A 244 20.79 11.01 -19.19
CA SER A 244 21.41 9.70 -19.17
C SER A 244 20.44 8.68 -18.60
N ASP A 245 20.29 7.64 -19.38
CA ASP A 245 19.45 6.47 -19.24
C ASP A 245 19.35 5.82 -17.85
N ASN A 246 20.37 5.95 -17.02
CA ASN A 246 20.54 5.26 -15.74
C ASN A 246 20.07 6.06 -14.50
N GLU A 247 19.09 6.94 -14.71
CA GLU A 247 18.59 7.94 -13.77
C GLU A 247 17.05 7.88 -13.66
N ALA A 248 16.56 6.65 -13.58
CA ALA A 248 15.14 6.30 -13.49
C ALA A 248 14.82 5.57 -12.19
N GLY A 249 13.56 5.66 -11.76
CA GLY A 249 13.05 4.98 -10.58
C GLY A 249 11.58 5.22 -10.28
N ALA A 250 11.08 4.57 -9.22
CA ALA A 250 9.73 4.82 -8.70
C ALA A 250 9.64 6.22 -8.07
N ILE A 251 10.73 6.66 -7.45
CA ILE A 251 10.95 8.04 -7.02
C ILE A 251 12.23 8.58 -7.64
N VAL A 252 12.13 9.75 -8.26
CA VAL A 252 13.25 10.49 -8.83
C VAL A 252 13.35 11.85 -8.14
N ILE A 253 14.50 12.16 -7.55
CA ILE A 253 14.78 13.46 -6.93
C ILE A 253 15.74 14.23 -7.82
N GLY A 254 15.28 15.39 -8.29
CA GLY A 254 16.06 16.32 -9.10
C GLY A 254 17.27 16.91 -8.37
N LYS A 255 17.98 17.82 -9.03
CA LYS A 255 19.08 18.59 -8.42
C LYS A 255 18.55 19.66 -7.46
N ILE A 256 17.94 19.25 -6.37
CA ILE A 256 17.22 20.12 -5.43
C ILE A 256 17.68 19.93 -3.99
N GLY A 257 17.29 20.88 -3.12
CA GLY A 257 17.64 20.89 -1.70
C GLY A 257 18.94 21.65 -1.41
N LYS A 258 18.84 22.63 -0.49
CA LYS A 258 19.91 23.39 0.19
C LYS A 258 19.34 23.91 1.53
N ASP A 259 20.19 24.42 2.41
CA ASP A 259 19.81 25.26 3.57
C ASP A 259 18.73 24.71 4.52
N GLN A 260 18.77 23.40 4.81
CA GLN A 260 17.86 22.68 5.73
C GLN A 260 16.49 22.26 5.18
N ASP A 261 16.29 22.31 3.86
CA ASP A 261 15.06 21.82 3.21
C ASP A 261 15.31 20.52 2.40
N PRO A 262 15.61 19.38 3.05
CA PRO A 262 15.69 18.09 2.36
C PRO A 262 14.32 17.70 1.80
N VAL A 263 14.32 16.88 0.75
CA VAL A 263 13.15 16.05 0.45
C VAL A 263 13.00 15.02 1.58
N LEU A 264 11.79 14.88 2.13
CA LEU A 264 11.50 13.96 3.22
C LEU A 264 10.79 12.71 2.68
N LEU A 265 11.38 11.54 2.92
CA LEU A 265 10.83 10.26 2.54
C LEU A 265 10.70 9.41 3.82
N GLU A 266 9.49 8.98 4.16
CA GLU A 266 9.23 8.35 5.46
C GLU A 266 8.24 7.20 5.33
N ASN A 267 8.51 6.07 5.99
CA ASN A 267 7.58 4.95 6.05
C ASN A 267 7.08 4.51 4.66
N LEU A 268 8.03 4.30 3.74
CA LEU A 268 7.77 3.83 2.39
C LEU A 268 8.07 2.34 2.28
N THR A 269 7.27 1.61 1.52
CA THR A 269 7.54 0.19 1.23
C THR A 269 7.79 0.03 -0.26
N PHE A 270 8.98 -0.40 -0.65
CA PHE A 270 9.34 -0.73 -2.02
C PHE A 270 9.37 -2.26 -2.17
N ASP A 271 8.31 -2.84 -2.73
CA ASP A 271 8.17 -4.28 -2.90
C ASP A 271 8.61 -4.68 -4.32
N ALA A 272 9.83 -5.21 -4.38
CA ALA A 272 10.50 -5.63 -5.60
C ALA A 272 10.34 -7.12 -5.92
N ASN A 273 9.50 -7.87 -5.18
CA ASN A 273 9.41 -9.32 -5.34
C ASN A 273 8.93 -9.77 -6.73
N LEU A 274 8.18 -8.92 -7.44
CA LEU A 274 7.59 -9.25 -8.74
C LEU A 274 8.34 -8.64 -9.93
N ILE A 275 9.35 -7.80 -9.69
CA ILE A 275 10.09 -7.16 -10.77
C ILE A 275 11.00 -8.16 -11.48
N THR A 276 11.14 -8.00 -12.78
CA THR A 276 11.99 -8.80 -13.67
C THR A 276 13.08 -7.94 -14.30
N GLU A 277 14.00 -8.56 -15.06
CA GLU A 277 15.06 -7.80 -15.74
C GLU A 277 14.51 -6.87 -16.83
N ASP A 278 13.43 -7.27 -17.50
CA ASP A 278 12.81 -6.49 -18.58
C ASP A 278 12.16 -5.20 -18.05
N ASP A 279 11.66 -5.23 -16.81
CA ASP A 279 10.93 -4.16 -16.12
C ASP A 279 11.83 -2.98 -15.70
N ILE A 280 13.14 -3.22 -15.61
CA ILE A 280 14.14 -2.20 -15.26
C ILE A 280 14.61 -1.44 -16.51
N GLY A 281 14.25 -1.96 -17.69
CA GLY A 281 14.74 -1.51 -18.98
C GLY A 281 16.25 -1.69 -19.13
N PRO A 282 16.84 -1.26 -20.27
CA PRO A 282 18.25 -1.49 -20.57
C PRO A 282 19.23 -0.73 -19.67
N LYS A 283 18.73 -0.01 -18.66
CA LYS A 283 19.38 1.18 -18.11
C LYS A 283 19.64 1.12 -16.61
N LYS A 284 19.29 0.02 -15.94
CA LYS A 284 19.67 -0.27 -14.54
C LYS A 284 19.07 0.77 -13.58
N ALA A 285 17.75 0.95 -13.68
CA ALA A 285 16.95 1.82 -12.81
C ALA A 285 17.14 1.44 -11.33
N SER A 286 16.76 2.35 -10.44
CA SER A 286 16.78 2.15 -8.99
C SER A 286 15.41 2.51 -8.43
N TRP A 287 14.99 1.94 -7.31
CA TRP A 287 13.69 2.29 -6.74
C TRP A 287 13.62 3.77 -6.34
N LEU A 288 14.70 4.26 -5.74
CA LEU A 288 14.93 5.67 -5.46
C LEU A 288 16.20 6.13 -6.19
N PHE A 289 16.04 7.07 -7.12
CA PHE A 289 17.15 7.79 -7.73
C PHE A 289 17.21 9.23 -7.22
N SER A 290 18.40 9.73 -6.91
CA SER A 290 18.56 11.11 -6.47
C SER A 290 19.81 11.79 -7.03
N ARG A 291 19.66 13.08 -7.36
CA ARG A 291 20.73 14.07 -7.55
C ARG A 291 20.63 15.23 -6.54
N GLY A 292 19.72 15.12 -5.58
CA GLY A 292 19.41 16.15 -4.60
C GLY A 292 19.63 15.69 -3.16
N TYR A 293 19.31 16.60 -2.24
CA TYR A 293 19.41 16.37 -0.80
C TYR A 293 18.11 15.79 -0.25
N PHE A 294 18.18 14.66 0.44
CA PHE A 294 17.01 14.00 1.01
C PHE A 294 17.30 13.33 2.36
N THR A 295 16.23 13.07 3.11
CA THR A 295 16.23 12.17 4.27
C THR A 295 15.25 11.04 4.00
N LEU A 296 15.69 9.80 4.16
CA LEU A 296 14.89 8.59 4.09
C LEU A 296 14.89 7.88 5.43
N THR A 297 13.72 7.73 6.04
CA THR A 297 13.55 7.10 7.36
C THR A 297 12.51 5.99 7.34
N ASP A 298 12.74 4.98 8.18
CA ASP A 298 11.76 3.97 8.58
C ASP A 298 11.07 3.29 7.38
N SER A 299 11.81 3.08 6.29
CA SER A 299 11.30 2.51 5.03
C SER A 299 11.87 1.13 4.75
N GLU A 300 11.20 0.36 3.90
CA GLU A 300 11.54 -1.02 3.59
C GLU A 300 11.74 -1.23 2.10
N PHE A 301 12.78 -1.96 1.72
CA PHE A 301 13.01 -2.47 0.37
C PHE A 301 12.96 -4.00 0.40
N LEU A 302 11.90 -4.57 -0.12
CA LEU A 302 11.60 -5.99 -0.02
C LEU A 302 11.97 -6.71 -1.32
N GLY A 303 12.70 -7.82 -1.21
CA GLY A 303 12.83 -8.78 -2.31
C GLY A 303 13.64 -8.30 -3.52
N LEU A 304 14.59 -7.37 -3.35
CA LEU A 304 15.45 -6.93 -4.45
C LEU A 304 16.12 -8.14 -5.12
N SER A 305 15.95 -8.29 -6.43
CA SER A 305 16.60 -9.39 -7.16
C SER A 305 18.09 -9.17 -7.27
N GLY A 306 18.90 -10.09 -6.73
CA GLY A 306 20.34 -10.11 -6.95
C GLY A 306 20.79 -10.54 -8.34
N SER A 307 19.87 -10.92 -9.23
CA SER A 307 20.17 -11.53 -10.54
C SER A 307 20.36 -10.51 -11.66
N PHE A 308 19.86 -9.28 -11.50
CA PHE A 308 19.99 -8.18 -12.45
C PHE A 308 20.14 -6.85 -11.69
N GLN A 309 20.62 -5.78 -12.32
CA GLN A 309 20.95 -4.54 -11.60
C GLN A 309 19.71 -3.73 -11.21
N ASN A 310 19.16 -4.06 -10.04
CA ASN A 310 18.01 -3.41 -9.40
C ASN A 310 18.40 -2.79 -8.05
N ASN A 311 19.02 -1.61 -8.05
CA ASN A 311 19.45 -1.01 -6.78
C ASN A 311 18.23 -0.44 -6.04
N ALA A 312 18.21 -0.53 -4.71
CA ALA A 312 17.20 0.17 -3.92
C ALA A 312 17.38 1.69 -4.06
N ILE A 313 18.57 2.18 -3.70
CA ILE A 313 18.88 3.61 -3.75
C ILE A 313 20.10 3.85 -4.62
N ARG A 314 20.00 4.82 -5.52
CA ARG A 314 21.15 5.40 -6.21
C ARG A 314 21.20 6.92 -6.02
N LEU A 315 22.25 7.39 -5.36
CA LEU A 315 22.57 8.80 -5.22
C LEU A 315 23.73 9.17 -6.12
N ASN A 316 23.51 10.11 -7.03
CA ASN A 316 24.56 10.67 -7.88
C ASN A 316 25.12 11.96 -7.27
N CYS A 317 26.39 11.90 -6.88
CA CYS A 317 27.13 12.96 -6.20
C CYS A 317 27.78 14.00 -7.13
N SER A 318 27.56 13.91 -8.45
CA SER A 318 28.08 14.89 -9.42
C SER A 318 27.42 16.26 -9.32
N SER A 319 26.31 16.38 -8.58
CA SER A 319 25.66 17.65 -8.25
C SER A 319 26.08 18.13 -6.86
N ASP A 320 26.30 19.44 -6.69
CA ASP A 320 26.48 20.07 -5.37
C ASP A 320 25.36 19.71 -4.39
N ASN A 321 24.11 19.61 -4.87
CA ASN A 321 22.95 19.33 -4.03
C ASN A 321 22.93 17.87 -3.56
N GLY A 322 23.36 16.94 -4.42
CA GLY A 322 23.55 15.53 -4.04
C GLY A 322 24.66 15.32 -3.00
N ARG A 323 25.53 16.31 -2.80
CA ARG A 323 26.61 16.29 -1.79
C ARG A 323 26.25 17.01 -0.48
N PHE A 324 25.01 17.49 -0.35
CA PHE A 324 24.61 18.30 0.80
C PHE A 324 24.39 17.49 2.09
N GLY A 325 24.59 16.17 2.03
CA GLY A 325 24.63 15.28 3.18
C GLY A 325 23.34 14.53 3.46
N SER A 326 22.78 13.91 2.41
CA SER A 326 21.57 13.08 2.51
C SER A 326 21.68 12.02 3.62
N LYS A 327 20.53 11.67 4.21
CA LYS A 327 20.45 10.76 5.36
C LYS A 327 19.60 9.56 5.02
N ILE A 328 20.08 8.36 5.34
CA ILE A 328 19.38 7.09 5.14
C ILE A 328 19.40 6.35 6.48
N ILE A 329 18.28 6.36 7.20
CA ILE A 329 18.21 6.05 8.63
C ILE A 329 17.12 5.01 8.94
N ASN A 330 17.44 4.00 9.75
CA ASN A 330 16.48 2.99 10.25
C ASN A 330 15.67 2.28 9.14
N ASN A 331 16.24 2.08 7.95
CA ASN A 331 15.56 1.37 6.87
C ASN A 331 15.94 -0.12 6.87
N GLU A 332 15.06 -0.94 6.31
CA GLU A 332 15.33 -2.35 6.05
C GLU A 332 15.52 -2.62 4.56
N PHE A 333 16.56 -3.36 4.22
CA PHE A 333 16.88 -3.75 2.85
C PHE A 333 17.02 -5.27 2.78
N THR A 334 16.21 -5.90 1.95
CA THR A 334 16.26 -7.35 1.73
C THR A 334 16.56 -7.65 0.27
N ILE A 335 17.61 -8.45 0.05
CA ILE A 335 18.03 -8.90 -1.28
C ILE A 335 17.92 -10.43 -1.41
N ASN A 336 17.43 -10.88 -2.55
CA ASN A 336 17.48 -12.27 -2.98
C ASN A 336 18.86 -12.59 -3.57
N SER A 337 19.43 -13.75 -3.24
CA SER A 337 20.75 -14.15 -3.73
C SER A 337 20.85 -14.14 -5.26
N GLY A 338 22.02 -13.80 -5.79
CA GLY A 338 22.24 -13.74 -7.23
C GLY A 338 23.69 -13.43 -7.60
N GLY A 339 23.89 -12.91 -8.80
CA GLY A 339 25.21 -12.72 -9.40
C GLY A 339 25.45 -11.35 -10.02
N SER A 340 24.57 -10.37 -9.80
CA SER A 340 24.64 -9.05 -10.42
C SER A 340 25.14 -7.97 -9.45
N ASP A 341 25.43 -6.79 -9.99
CA ASP A 341 25.98 -5.66 -9.25
C ASP A 341 24.85 -4.85 -8.57
N VAL A 342 24.15 -5.49 -7.64
CA VAL A 342 23.04 -4.90 -6.89
C VAL A 342 23.52 -4.41 -5.54
N GLY A 343 23.19 -3.18 -5.18
CA GLY A 343 23.37 -2.65 -3.84
C GLY A 343 22.06 -2.19 -3.23
N GLY A 344 21.98 -2.23 -1.90
CA GLY A 344 20.90 -1.55 -1.18
C GLY A 344 21.04 -0.05 -1.38
N ILE A 345 22.26 0.47 -1.19
CA ILE A 345 22.59 1.87 -1.35
C ILE A 345 23.82 1.99 -2.26
N LYS A 346 23.71 2.77 -3.33
CA LYS A 346 24.82 3.13 -4.20
C LYS A 346 25.04 4.65 -4.19
N VAL A 347 26.22 5.06 -3.76
CA VAL A 347 26.64 6.46 -3.65
C VAL A 347 27.75 6.73 -4.65
N GLY A 348 27.48 7.62 -5.60
CA GLY A 348 28.40 8.06 -6.63
C GLY A 348 28.35 7.23 -7.93
N ASP A 349 29.23 7.59 -8.86
CA ASP A 349 29.27 7.02 -10.20
C ASP A 349 30.38 5.97 -10.39
N SER A 350 30.11 4.96 -11.23
CA SER A 350 31.04 3.89 -11.61
C SER A 350 31.13 3.77 -13.14
N SER A 351 32.34 3.58 -13.70
CA SER A 351 32.54 3.28 -15.14
C SER A 351 33.19 1.91 -15.41
N GLY A 352 33.52 1.15 -14.38
CA GLY A 352 34.22 -0.13 -14.52
C GLY A 352 34.19 -0.91 -13.22
N ALA A 353 32.99 -1.18 -12.72
CA ALA A 353 32.70 -1.84 -11.45
C ALA A 353 33.04 -1.04 -10.17
N VAL A 354 34.13 -0.27 -10.21
CA VAL A 354 34.58 0.54 -9.09
C VAL A 354 33.90 1.91 -9.08
N ILE A 355 33.46 2.37 -7.91
CA ILE A 355 33.03 3.75 -7.68
C ILE A 355 34.24 4.66 -7.92
N LYS A 356 34.11 5.64 -8.80
CA LYS A 356 35.25 6.49 -9.18
C LYS A 356 35.78 7.26 -7.96
N PRO A 357 37.11 7.34 -7.74
CA PRO A 357 37.70 8.16 -6.68
C PRO A 357 37.88 9.61 -7.15
N SER A 358 36.78 10.25 -7.55
CA SER A 358 36.76 11.69 -7.90
C SER A 358 36.38 12.52 -6.68
N ASP A 359 36.78 13.80 -6.65
CA ASP A 359 36.43 14.74 -5.58
C ASP A 359 34.91 14.77 -5.32
N ASP A 360 34.10 14.74 -6.38
CA ASP A 360 32.64 14.69 -6.27
C ASP A 360 32.15 13.47 -5.47
N ASN A 361 32.69 12.30 -5.77
CA ASN A 361 32.29 11.06 -5.11
C ASN A 361 32.87 10.96 -3.70
N LEU A 362 34.08 11.47 -3.46
CA LEU A 362 34.73 11.46 -2.15
C LEU A 362 34.03 12.40 -1.15
N ASN A 363 33.42 13.49 -1.64
CA ASN A 363 32.81 14.53 -0.81
C ASN A 363 31.27 14.44 -0.76
N CYS A 364 30.67 13.28 -1.02
CA CYS A 364 29.22 13.14 -1.05
C CYS A 364 28.53 13.31 0.32
N ASN A 365 29.28 13.07 1.40
CA ASN A 365 28.89 13.38 2.78
C ASN A 365 27.58 12.70 3.27
N VAL A 366 27.26 11.52 2.76
CA VAL A 366 26.00 10.82 3.07
C VAL A 366 26.07 10.20 4.47
N THR A 367 25.01 10.32 5.26
CA THR A 367 24.89 9.61 6.54
C THR A 367 24.04 8.37 6.37
N ILE A 368 24.55 7.21 6.79
CA ILE A 368 23.86 5.92 6.71
C ILE A 368 23.93 5.28 8.10
N GLU A 369 22.82 5.23 8.84
CA GLU A 369 22.82 4.80 10.24
C GLU A 369 21.59 3.96 10.61
N GLY A 370 21.78 2.96 11.47
CA GLY A 370 20.69 2.14 12.00
C GLY A 370 19.93 1.30 10.98
N ASN A 371 20.45 1.14 9.75
CA ASN A 371 19.79 0.32 8.73
C ASN A 371 20.12 -1.16 8.90
N THR A 372 19.19 -2.02 8.48
CA THR A 372 19.38 -3.48 8.44
C THR A 372 19.45 -3.95 6.99
N PHE A 373 20.48 -4.74 6.68
CA PHE A 373 20.73 -5.30 5.35
C PHE A 373 20.71 -6.83 5.44
N ASN A 374 19.68 -7.45 4.90
CA ASN A 374 19.50 -8.91 4.92
C ASN A 374 19.88 -9.52 3.57
N GLY A 375 20.74 -10.53 3.58
CA GLY A 375 21.11 -11.30 2.39
C GLY A 375 22.23 -10.68 1.53
N TYR A 376 22.79 -9.55 1.96
CA TYR A 376 23.95 -8.92 1.33
C TYR A 376 25.25 -9.59 1.79
N LYS A 377 26.27 -9.61 0.93
CA LYS A 377 27.54 -10.31 1.23
C LYS A 377 28.51 -9.49 2.08
N THR A 378 28.53 -8.19 1.82
CA THR A 378 29.48 -7.25 2.41
C THR A 378 28.73 -5.97 2.76
N LEU A 379 29.10 -5.33 3.87
CA LEU A 379 28.44 -4.11 4.30
C LEU A 379 28.81 -2.90 3.43
N LEU A 380 30.11 -2.67 3.21
CA LEU A 380 30.62 -1.49 2.50
C LEU A 380 31.78 -1.87 1.57
N SER A 381 31.71 -1.40 0.33
CA SER A 381 32.78 -1.54 -0.66
C SER A 381 32.72 -0.42 -1.69
N ALA A 382 33.88 0.06 -2.15
CA ALA A 382 33.94 0.91 -3.33
C ALA A 382 34.00 0.11 -4.64
N ASP A 383 34.13 -1.21 -4.55
CA ASP A 383 34.30 -2.14 -5.66
C ASP A 383 33.10 -3.09 -5.75
N ASN A 384 32.56 -3.29 -6.94
CA ASN A 384 31.50 -4.26 -7.23
C ASN A 384 31.93 -5.42 -8.16
N THR A 385 33.24 -5.69 -8.24
CA THR A 385 33.80 -6.92 -8.82
C THR A 385 33.09 -8.18 -8.30
N SER A 386 33.24 -9.32 -9.00
CA SER A 386 32.56 -10.59 -8.66
C SER A 386 32.59 -10.95 -7.18
N ASP A 387 33.70 -10.65 -6.51
CA ASP A 387 33.95 -10.99 -5.11
C ASP A 387 33.20 -10.05 -4.14
N ASN A 388 32.84 -8.86 -4.61
CA ASN A 388 32.15 -7.82 -3.84
C ASN A 388 30.74 -7.53 -4.37
N ARG A 389 30.22 -8.34 -5.31
CA ARG A 389 28.83 -8.24 -5.76
C ARG A 389 27.86 -8.45 -4.61
N GLN A 390 26.71 -7.80 -4.67
CA GLN A 390 25.73 -7.79 -3.58
C GLN A 390 26.27 -7.20 -2.27
N THR A 391 27.12 -6.17 -2.36
CA THR A 391 27.44 -5.32 -1.21
C THR A 391 26.23 -4.44 -0.87
N ALA A 392 25.91 -4.32 0.42
CA ALA A 392 24.84 -3.48 0.94
C ALA A 392 25.02 -2.00 0.54
N ILE A 393 26.21 -1.45 0.79
CA ILE A 393 26.57 -0.06 0.49
C ILE A 393 27.75 -0.02 -0.49
N TYR A 394 27.49 0.42 -1.72
CA TYR A 394 28.56 0.78 -2.65
C TYR A 394 28.90 2.26 -2.55
N ALA A 395 30.06 2.59 -2.01
CA ALA A 395 30.51 3.96 -1.87
C ALA A 395 32.03 4.03 -1.71
N GLN A 396 32.61 5.20 -2.01
CA GLN A 396 33.92 5.53 -1.47
C GLN A 396 33.80 5.68 0.05
N PRO A 397 34.67 5.07 0.88
CA PRO A 397 34.53 5.11 2.34
C PRO A 397 34.50 6.54 2.92
N ALA A 398 35.23 7.48 2.33
CA ALA A 398 35.22 8.89 2.75
C ALA A 398 33.91 9.62 2.44
N ALA A 399 33.10 9.09 1.52
CA ALA A 399 31.86 9.69 1.06
C ALA A 399 30.66 9.45 1.99
N VAL A 400 30.79 8.46 2.88
CA VAL A 400 29.71 7.97 3.73
C VAL A 400 30.14 7.98 5.18
N ASN A 401 29.24 8.41 6.06
CA ASN A 401 29.38 8.26 7.49
C ASN A 401 28.46 7.12 7.95
N THR A 402 29.07 5.99 8.32
CA THR A 402 28.38 4.79 8.79
C THR A 402 28.52 4.54 10.29
N ALA A 403 29.20 5.44 11.01
CA ALA A 403 29.60 5.27 12.40
C ALA A 403 28.95 6.29 13.37
N SER A 404 28.07 7.18 12.88
CA SER A 404 27.37 8.14 13.73
C SER A 404 26.19 7.47 14.45
N GLY A 405 26.28 7.30 15.77
CA GLY A 405 25.11 7.14 16.65
C GLY A 405 24.39 5.78 16.66
N LYS A 406 24.34 5.01 15.56
CA LYS A 406 23.76 3.65 15.50
C LYS A 406 24.44 2.79 14.42
N GLU A 407 24.74 1.53 14.75
CA GLU A 407 25.37 0.58 13.82
C GLU A 407 24.42 0.15 12.70
N ASN A 408 24.96 -0.02 11.49
CA ASN A 408 24.27 -0.72 10.41
C ASN A 408 24.49 -2.23 10.56
N ILE A 409 23.43 -3.01 10.40
CA ILE A 409 23.44 -4.46 10.60
C ILE A 409 23.50 -5.17 9.25
N LEU A 410 24.36 -6.17 9.13
CA LEU A 410 24.43 -7.07 7.97
C LEU A 410 24.10 -8.50 8.44
N ASN A 411 23.02 -9.08 7.90
CA ASN A 411 22.51 -10.41 8.25
C ASN A 411 22.62 -11.42 7.12
#